data_AF-A0A537HLY4-F1
#
_entry.id   AF-A0A537HLY4-F1
#
_cell.length_a   1.000
_cell.length_b   1.000
_cell.length_c   1.000
_cell.angle_alpha   90.00
_cell.angle_beta   90.00
_cell.angle_gamma   90.00
#
_symmetry.space_group_name_H-M   'P 1'
#
loop_
_entity.id
_entity.type
_entity.pdbx_description
1 polymer ?
#
loop_
_entity_poly.entity_id
_entity_poly.type
_entity_poly.pdbx_seq_one_letter_code
_entity_poly.pdbx_strand_id
1 'polypeptide(L)' 'MQTTEEVNIRAVNQDDIERVSMLEQASFNDPYPSYFLSELARDNPETFLVLTLNNEIVGYGVVDRWEDHDHLI' A
#
# COMPACT_ATOMS: atom_id res chain seq x y z
N MET A 1 2.31 5.99 30.27
CA MET A 1 3.54 5.82 29.47
C MET A 1 3.10 5.99 28.03
N GLN A 2 3.53 7.04 27.33
CA GLN A 2 3.22 7.16 25.90
C GLN A 2 4.16 6.20 25.17
N THR A 3 3.62 5.09 24.69
CA THR A 3 4.32 4.21 23.75
C THR A 3 4.44 5.00 22.47
N THR A 4 5.64 5.50 22.15
CA THR A 4 5.89 6.08 20.84
C THR A 4 5.91 4.92 19.87
N GLU A 5 4.81 4.74 19.14
CA GLU A 5 4.70 3.69 18.13
C GLU A 5 5.76 3.95 17.05
N GLU A 6 6.48 2.91 16.65
CA GLU A 6 7.52 3.03 15.63
C GLU A 6 6.83 3.12 14.27
N VAL A 7 6.68 4.36 13.79
CA VAL A 7 6.08 4.65 12.49
C VAL A 7 7.17 4.68 11.44
N ASN A 8 7.00 3.89 10.38
CA ASN A 8 7.91 3.89 9.25
C ASN A 8 7.14 3.83 7.92
N ILE A 9 7.59 4.61 6.94
CA ILE A 9 7.06 4.61 5.58
C ILE A 9 8.14 4.07 4.66
N ARG A 10 7.80 3.04 3.88
CA ARG A 10 8.74 2.41 2.94
C ARG A 10 8.03 2.01 1.65
N ALA A 11 8.80 1.74 0.61
CA ALA A 11 8.29 1.11 -0.60
C ALA A 11 7.68 -0.27 -0.27
N VAL A 12 6.60 -0.61 -0.97
CA VAL A 12 5.95 -1.91 -0.89
C VAL A 12 6.88 -2.99 -1.45
N ASN A 13 6.88 -4.17 -0.85
CA ASN A 13 7.47 -5.37 -1.42
C ASN A 13 6.38 -6.34 -1.88
N GLN A 14 6.72 -7.30 -2.75
CA GLN A 14 5.77 -8.33 -3.17
C GLN A 14 5.19 -9.14 -2.00
N ASP A 15 5.97 -9.36 -0.95
CA ASP A 15 5.52 -10.07 0.26
C ASP A 15 4.46 -9.28 1.05
N ASP A 16 4.40 -7.95 0.86
CA ASP A 16 3.44 -7.09 1.55
C ASP A 16 2.05 -7.10 0.89
N ILE A 17 1.95 -7.54 -0.37
CA ILE A 17 0.72 -7.44 -1.19
C ILE A 17 -0.43 -8.22 -0.59
N GLU A 18 -0.15 -9.38 0.01
CA GLU A 18 -1.19 -10.15 0.71
C GLU A 18 -1.79 -9.31 1.85
N ARG A 19 -0.95 -8.68 2.67
CA ARG A 19 -1.39 -7.85 3.79
C ARG A 19 -2.13 -6.61 3.32
N VAL A 20 -1.63 -5.96 2.26
CA VAL A 20 -2.27 -4.79 1.64
C VAL A 20 -3.65 -5.16 1.07
N SER A 21 -3.78 -6.31 0.40
CA SER A 21 -5.08 -6.77 -0.12
C SER A 21 -6.07 -7.10 1.01
N MET A 22 -5.60 -7.63 2.14
CA MET A 22 -6.46 -7.82 3.31
C MET A 22 -6.94 -6.49 3.91
N LEU A 23 -6.06 -5.48 3.97
CA LEU A 23 -6.42 -4.12 4.40
C LEU A 23 -7.44 -3.51 3.46
N GLU A 24 -7.25 -3.66 2.15
CA GLU A 24 -8.18 -3.21 1.12
C GLU A 24 -9.59 -3.76 1.32
N GLN A 25 -9.69 -5.09 1.42
CA GLN A 25 -10.95 -5.80 1.61
C GLN A 25 -11.65 -5.43 2.93
N ALA A 26 -10.87 -5.08 3.96
CA ALA A 26 -11.41 -4.65 5.24
C ALA A 26 -11.82 -3.17 5.25
N SER A 27 -11.21 -2.33 4.41
CA SER A 27 -11.37 -0.87 4.44
C SER A 27 -12.36 -0.33 3.42
N PHE A 28 -12.53 -1.01 2.28
CA PHE A 28 -13.34 -0.55 1.16
C PHE A 28 -14.50 -1.51 0.85
N ASN A 29 -15.63 -0.94 0.42
CA ASN A 29 -16.79 -1.71 -0.04
C ASN A 29 -16.58 -2.31 -1.45
N ASP A 30 -15.65 -1.76 -2.23
CA ASP A 30 -15.25 -2.23 -3.56
C ASP A 30 -13.72 -2.33 -3.61
N PRO A 31 -13.14 -3.38 -3.03
CA PRO A 31 -11.70 -3.51 -2.90
C PRO A 31 -11.04 -3.89 -4.23
N TYR A 32 -9.86 -3.33 -4.51
CA TYR A 32 -9.08 -3.81 -5.64
C TYR A 32 -8.63 -5.25 -5.41
N PRO A 33 -8.65 -6.07 -6.48
CA PRO A 33 -8.19 -7.44 -6.39
C PRO A 33 -6.68 -7.50 -6.19
N SER A 34 -6.21 -8.53 -5.47
CA SER A 34 -4.79 -8.69 -5.12
C SER A 34 -3.84 -8.72 -6.32
N TYR A 35 -4.30 -9.26 -7.46
CA TYR A 35 -3.49 -9.26 -8.69
C TYR A 35 -3.20 -7.85 -9.19
N PHE A 36 -4.16 -6.93 -9.07
CA PHE A 36 -4.01 -5.54 -9.52
C PHE A 36 -3.04 -4.78 -8.62
N LEU A 37 -3.13 -4.98 -7.30
CA LEU A 37 -2.15 -4.44 -6.34
C LEU A 37 -0.74 -4.98 -6.60
N SER A 38 -0.63 -6.26 -6.98
CA SER A 38 0.65 -6.87 -7.36
C SER A 38 1.25 -6.27 -8.63
N GLU A 39 0.41 -5.98 -9.63
CA GLU A 39 0.82 -5.29 -10.86
C GLU A 39 1.27 -3.87 -10.55
N LEU A 40 0.50 -3.09 -9.78
CA LEU A 40 0.88 -1.76 -9.34
C LEU A 40 2.22 -1.72 -8.60
N ALA A 41 2.47 -2.69 -7.71
CA ALA A 41 3.74 -2.78 -7.01
C ALA A 41 4.92 -3.12 -7.93
N ARG A 42 4.68 -3.80 -9.06
CA ARG A 42 5.71 -4.11 -10.07
C ARG A 42 5.96 -2.96 -11.02
N ASP A 43 4.90 -2.29 -11.45
CA ASP A 43 4.97 -1.22 -12.45
C ASP A 43 5.39 0.11 -11.81
N ASN A 44 5.00 0.33 -10.56
CA ASN A 44 5.23 1.56 -9.82
C ASN A 44 5.86 1.33 -8.42
N PRO A 45 7.01 0.63 -8.32
CA PRO A 45 7.62 0.30 -7.03
C PRO A 45 8.08 1.54 -6.25
N GLU A 46 8.32 2.66 -6.94
CA GLU A 46 8.81 3.90 -6.35
C GLU A 46 7.69 4.76 -5.73
N THR A 47 6.46 4.61 -6.22
CA THR A 47 5.31 5.41 -5.77
C THR A 47 4.33 4.61 -4.91
N PHE A 48 4.46 3.29 -4.87
CA PHE A 48 3.72 2.43 -3.98
C PHE A 48 4.39 2.35 -2.62
N LEU A 49 3.83 3.07 -1.65
CA LEU A 49 4.32 3.17 -0.28
C LEU A 49 3.40 2.46 0.70
N VAL A 50 3.99 1.84 1.72
CA VAL A 50 3.27 1.26 2.86
C VAL A 50 3.64 1.99 4.14
N LEU A 51 2.63 2.22 4.97
CA LEU A 51 2.77 2.71 6.33
C LEU A 51 2.83 1.51 7.27
N THR A 52 3.93 1.42 8.01
CA THR A 52 4.12 0.42 9.05
C THR A 52 4.13 1.07 10.42
N LEU A 53 3.49 0.38 11.37
CA LEU A 53 3.37 0.75 12.78
C LEU A 53 3.84 -0.46 13.58
N ASN A 54 4.96 -0.33 14.30
CA ASN A 54 5.59 -1.46 15.01
C ASN A 54 5.82 -2.68 14.09
N ASN A 55 6.33 -2.44 12.88
CA ASN A 55 6.51 -3.42 11.79
C ASN A 55 5.24 -4.05 11.20
N GLU A 56 4.05 -3.65 11.64
CA GLU A 56 2.79 -4.08 11.03
C GLU A 56 2.32 -3.08 9.98
N ILE A 57 1.93 -3.54 8.80
CA ILE A 57 1.34 -2.67 7.78
C ILE A 57 -0.06 -2.29 8.24
N VAL A 58 -0.28 -0.98 8.37
CA VAL A 58 -1.55 -0.39 8.80
C VAL A 58 -2.21 0.47 7.73
N GLY A 59 -1.50 0.71 6.63
CA GLY A 59 -2.01 1.46 5.50
C GLY A 59 -1.04 1.42 4.33
N TYR A 60 -1.53 1.81 3.16
CA TYR A 60 -0.73 1.93 1.95
C TYR A 60 -1.26 3.09 1.12
N GLY A 61 -0.45 3.55 0.16
CA GLY A 61 -0.86 4.51 -0.84
C GLY A 61 -0.03 4.32 -2.09
N VAL A 62 -0.66 4.45 -3.25
CA VAL A 62 0.00 4.30 -4.54
C VAL A 62 -0.44 5.40 -5.47
N VAL A 63 0.55 5.98 -6.18
CA VAL A 63 0.28 6.94 -7.24
C VAL A 63 0.59 6.27 -8.56
N ASP A 64 -0.45 5.98 -9.33
CA ASP A 64 -0.31 5.48 -10.69
C ASP A 64 -0.20 6.68 -11.64
N ARG A 65 0.90 6.75 -12.40
CA ARG A 65 1.16 7.84 -13.34
C ARG A 65 0.77 7.40 -14.74
N TRP A 66 -0.36 7.88 -15.24
CA TRP A 66 -0.73 7.73 -16.64
C TRP A 66 -0.30 8.99 -17.40
N GLU A 67 0.08 8.85 -18.67
CA GLU A 67 0.76 9.89 -19.49
C GLU A 67 0.08 11.28 -19.51
N ASP A 68 -1.18 11.40 -19.10
CA ASP A 68 -1.90 12.68 -18.97
C ASP A 68 -2.50 12.96 -17.56
N HIS A 69 -2.51 12.01 -16.62
CA HIS A 69 -3.11 12.16 -15.28
C HIS A 69 -2.44 11.30 -14.20
N ASP A 70 -2.16 11.91 -13.04
CA ASP A 70 -1.74 11.19 -11.83
C ASP A 70 -2.99 10.74 -11.05
N HIS A 71 -3.22 9.44 -10.94
CA HIS A 71 -4.27 8.88 -10.10
C HIS A 71 -3.69 8.42 -8.77
N LEU A 72 -4.16 9.03 -7.68
CA LEU A 72 -3.85 8.58 -6.32
C LEU A 72 -4.93 7.60 -5.87
N ILE A 73 -4.49 6.40 -5.50
CA ILE A 73 -5.31 5.33 -4.92
C ILE A 73 -4.98 5.24 -3.43
#